data_AF-A0A7C2M125-F1
#
_entry.id   AF-A0A7C2M125-F1
#
_cell.length_a   1.000
_cell.length_b   1.000
_cell.length_c   1.000
_cell.angle_alpha   90.00
_cell.angle_beta   90.00
_cell.angle_gamma   90.00
#
_symmetry.space_group_name_H-M   'P 1'
#
loop_
_entity.id
_entity.type
_entity.pdbx_description
1 polymer ?
#
loop_
_entity_poly.entity_id
_entity_poly.type
_entity_poly.pdbx_seq_one_letter_code
_entity_poly.pdbx_strand_id
1 'polypeptide(L)'
;MPSSRKEAQRPVWPPTRRRARTCSTSSTAAGSWSPAWSARPPARPARAAVPAARGRRISPRSRAGAAAWRRGSPKSAGRRRPEPRPERTPRQNKQDAGAPPAPAMTRGADPRTTGGDAMRTERIDIGCSIRGVDARMLAGPEMDAIKDALYRNRLIVLKDQSLTEQEYCDFAARFGRPVPYLQENYRHPDFPLIFVSSNVKKDGRQIGVPRTGGYWHSDTSFEAEPKVITMLMPKVLPQRFPRTTRFIDMAEVLAALPQATRERLAGAELVHSGRWRYKVRPQDVGADIHEILQMIDSVAPPVRHPAVIEHPYTKEKVLYANRGFTVGIAGWPTDEGARLLGDIFDLAESARFVREVRWSMGDVIIWDNRFLAHSSGRNPGPEEETMMYRITLQDAFPLCASLMPAARAAA
;
A
#
# COMPACT_ATOMS: atom_id res chain seq x y z
N MET A 1 15.66 -5.79 59.72
CA MET A 1 15.01 -7.04 60.19
C MET A 1 13.59 -6.66 60.62
N PRO A 2 12.53 -7.27 60.06
CA PRO A 2 11.34 -6.53 59.60
C PRO A 2 10.00 -7.05 60.17
N SER A 3 8.91 -6.49 59.62
CA SER A 3 7.51 -6.98 59.59
C SER A 3 6.57 -6.25 60.56
N SER A 4 5.41 -5.69 60.17
CA SER A 4 4.46 -6.14 59.15
C SER A 4 3.62 -4.97 58.59
N ARG A 5 3.34 -5.04 57.28
CA ARG A 5 2.33 -4.23 56.57
C ARG A 5 0.96 -4.87 56.77
N LYS A 6 -0.08 -4.05 56.97
CA LYS A 6 -1.48 -4.47 56.90
C LYS A 6 -1.94 -4.48 55.43
N GLU A 7 -2.40 -5.63 54.98
CA GLU A 7 -3.01 -5.88 53.68
C GLU A 7 -4.54 -5.91 53.86
N ALA A 8 -5.26 -5.15 53.05
CA ALA A 8 -6.72 -5.07 53.09
C ALA A 8 -7.34 -6.15 52.17
N GLN A 9 -8.23 -6.95 52.74
CA GLN A 9 -8.93 -8.06 52.10
C GLN A 9 -10.11 -7.57 51.22
N ARG A 10 -10.27 -8.20 50.05
CA ARG A 10 -11.46 -8.12 49.19
C ARG A 10 -12.54 -9.10 49.67
N PRO A 11 -13.85 -8.78 49.56
CA PRO A 11 -14.91 -9.69 49.98
C PRO A 11 -15.24 -10.76 48.92
N VAL A 12 -15.45 -11.98 49.43
CA VAL A 12 -15.90 -13.19 48.75
C VAL A 12 -17.43 -13.30 48.89
N TRP A 13 -18.15 -13.60 47.81
CA TRP A 13 -19.58 -13.91 47.83
C TRP A 13 -19.81 -15.44 47.84
N PRO A 14 -20.81 -15.96 48.60
CA PRO A 14 -21.03 -17.40 48.76
C PRO A 14 -21.96 -18.00 47.68
N PRO A 15 -22.00 -19.35 47.54
CA PRO A 15 -22.72 -20.04 46.47
C PRO A 15 -24.14 -20.45 46.89
N THR A 16 -25.10 -20.39 45.96
CA THR A 16 -26.42 -21.02 46.10
C THR A 16 -26.52 -22.26 45.21
N ARG A 17 -26.98 -23.38 45.81
CA ARG A 17 -27.27 -24.66 45.16
C ARG A 17 -28.76 -25.01 45.37
N ARG A 18 -29.24 -25.87 44.45
CA ARG A 18 -30.45 -26.75 44.45
C ARG A 18 -31.67 -26.14 43.74
N ARG A 19 -32.45 -26.89 42.95
CA ARG A 19 -32.48 -28.33 42.59
C ARG A 19 -33.31 -28.52 41.31
N ALA A 20 -33.03 -29.63 40.63
CA ALA A 20 -33.61 -30.11 39.39
C ALA A 20 -35.10 -30.50 39.44
N ARG A 21 -35.76 -30.45 38.27
CA ARG A 21 -36.76 -31.44 37.84
C ARG A 21 -36.49 -31.84 36.39
N THR A 22 -36.61 -33.15 36.19
CA THR A 22 -36.37 -33.95 34.98
C THR A 22 -37.63 -34.08 34.13
N CYS A 23 -37.49 -34.13 32.80
CA CYS A 23 -38.13 -35.15 31.97
C CYS A 23 -37.45 -35.26 30.60
N SER A 24 -37.22 -36.51 30.22
CA SER A 24 -36.77 -37.10 28.95
C SER A 24 -37.73 -36.78 27.77
N THR A 25 -37.38 -36.82 26.48
CA THR A 25 -36.82 -37.94 25.68
C THR A 25 -36.33 -37.48 24.29
N SER A 26 -35.42 -38.31 23.71
CA SER A 26 -35.08 -38.57 22.28
C SER A 26 -34.47 -37.42 21.43
N SER A 27 -33.22 -37.44 20.96
CA SER A 27 -32.43 -38.41 20.15
C SER A 27 -32.54 -38.21 18.64
N THR A 28 -31.50 -37.56 18.04
CA THR A 28 -30.73 -37.92 16.82
C THR A 28 -29.69 -36.79 16.60
N ALA A 29 -28.39 -36.96 16.90
CA ALA A 29 -27.29 -37.42 16.00
C ALA A 29 -27.24 -36.61 14.67
N ALA A 30 -26.13 -36.10 14.12
CA ALA A 30 -24.68 -36.05 14.34
C ALA A 30 -24.18 -34.95 13.36
N GLY A 31 -22.98 -34.36 13.35
CA GLY A 31 -21.75 -34.48 14.13
C GLY A 31 -20.84 -33.30 13.75
N SER A 32 -19.98 -32.91 14.68
CA SER A 32 -18.99 -31.84 14.54
C SER A 32 -17.68 -32.38 13.95
N TRP A 33 -17.16 -31.74 12.90
CA TRP A 33 -15.81 -31.97 12.39
C TRP A 33 -14.91 -30.77 12.72
N SER A 34 -13.87 -31.02 13.50
CA SER A 34 -12.69 -30.15 13.66
C SER A 34 -11.50 -30.84 13.00
N PRO A 35 -10.68 -30.18 12.16
CA PRO A 35 -9.41 -30.76 11.73
C PRO A 35 -8.23 -30.11 12.46
N ALA A 36 -7.57 -30.91 13.30
CA ALA A 36 -6.20 -30.67 13.75
C ALA A 36 -5.23 -31.08 12.64
N TRP A 37 -4.36 -30.17 12.20
CA TRP A 37 -3.28 -30.47 11.26
C TRP A 37 -1.95 -30.50 11.99
N SER A 38 -1.44 -31.70 12.24
CA SER A 38 -0.03 -31.94 12.57
C SER A 38 0.44 -33.17 11.79
N ALA A 39 1.13 -32.93 10.67
CA ALA A 39 1.80 -33.98 9.91
C ALA A 39 3.23 -33.54 9.57
N ARG A 40 4.20 -34.34 10.03
CA ARG A 40 5.61 -34.27 9.64
C ARG A 40 5.76 -34.66 8.15
N PRO A 41 6.73 -34.10 7.41
CA PRO A 41 6.94 -34.45 6.01
C PRO A 41 7.59 -35.84 5.86
N PRO A 42 7.24 -36.62 4.82
CA PRO A 42 7.89 -37.89 4.52
C PRO A 42 9.27 -37.70 3.85
N ALA A 43 10.16 -38.66 4.11
CA ALA A 43 11.52 -38.71 3.59
C ALA A 43 11.57 -38.88 2.05
N ARG A 44 12.56 -38.24 1.41
CA ARG A 44 12.86 -38.34 -0.04
C ARG A 44 13.25 -39.78 -0.43
N PRO A 45 12.71 -40.34 -1.52
CA PRO A 45 13.25 -41.56 -2.10
C PRO A 45 14.51 -41.28 -2.93
N ALA A 46 15.42 -42.25 -2.92
CA ALA A 46 16.72 -42.22 -3.59
C ALA A 46 16.61 -42.16 -5.13
N ARG A 47 17.58 -41.50 -5.77
CA ARG A 47 17.72 -41.39 -7.23
C ARG A 47 17.96 -42.77 -7.86
N ALA A 48 17.08 -43.16 -8.78
CA ALA A 48 17.34 -44.26 -9.72
C ALA A 48 18.17 -43.74 -10.91
N ALA A 49 19.26 -44.44 -11.22
CA ALA A 49 20.11 -44.20 -12.38
C ALA A 49 19.42 -44.69 -13.67
N VAL A 50 19.44 -43.88 -14.72
CA VAL A 50 18.96 -44.23 -16.06
C VAL A 50 20.16 -44.73 -16.90
N PRO A 51 20.04 -45.85 -17.64
CA PRO A 51 21.15 -46.40 -18.41
C PRO A 51 21.39 -45.62 -19.72
N ALA A 52 22.67 -45.50 -20.07
CA ALA A 52 23.13 -44.83 -21.29
C ALA A 52 22.80 -45.64 -22.55
N ALA A 53 22.09 -45.02 -23.50
CA ALA A 53 21.93 -45.53 -24.85
C ALA A 53 22.98 -44.93 -25.79
N ARG A 54 23.65 -45.81 -26.54
CA ARG A 54 24.66 -45.51 -27.58
C ARG A 54 23.99 -45.18 -28.92
N GLY A 55 24.61 -44.26 -29.66
CA GLY A 55 24.42 -44.03 -31.11
C GLY A 55 24.05 -42.57 -31.41
N ARG A 56 24.66 -41.82 -32.33
CA ARG A 56 25.63 -42.09 -33.39
C ARG A 56 26.55 -40.85 -33.53
N ARG A 57 27.79 -41.09 -33.94
CA ARG A 57 28.74 -40.06 -34.40
C ARG A 57 28.26 -39.46 -35.72
N ILE A 58 28.26 -38.13 -35.81
CA ILE A 58 28.41 -37.39 -37.07
C ILE A 58 29.56 -36.42 -36.85
N SER A 59 30.61 -36.54 -37.67
CA SER A 59 31.81 -35.73 -37.67
C SER A 59 31.57 -34.36 -38.36
N PRO A 60 32.33 -33.31 -37.99
CA PRO A 60 32.14 -31.98 -38.55
C PRO A 60 33.01 -31.78 -39.80
N ARG A 61 32.44 -31.15 -40.84
CA ARG A 61 33.21 -30.44 -41.86
C ARG A 61 32.71 -28.99 -41.97
N SER A 62 33.66 -28.09 -41.67
CA SER A 62 33.88 -26.72 -42.17
C SER A 62 33.12 -26.35 -43.46
N ARG A 63 32.70 -25.10 -43.72
CA ARG A 63 33.39 -23.81 -43.53
C ARG A 63 32.44 -22.65 -43.90
N ALA A 64 32.79 -21.46 -43.42
CA ALA A 64 32.56 -20.12 -43.99
C ALA A 64 31.19 -19.44 -43.79
N GLY A 65 31.24 -18.27 -43.14
CA GLY A 65 30.11 -17.34 -43.01
C GLY A 65 30.26 -16.36 -41.84
N ALA A 66 31.42 -15.72 -41.69
CA ALA A 66 31.63 -14.68 -40.69
C ALA A 66 31.00 -13.36 -41.16
N ALA A 67 30.01 -12.85 -40.42
CA ALA A 67 29.50 -11.48 -40.57
C ALA A 67 29.55 -10.77 -39.22
N ALA A 68 30.73 -10.22 -38.91
CA ALA A 68 30.93 -9.28 -37.83
C ALA A 68 30.54 -7.88 -38.31
N TRP A 69 29.43 -7.34 -37.81
CA TRP A 69 29.11 -5.93 -38.00
C TRP A 69 29.96 -5.08 -37.05
N ARG A 70 31.09 -4.60 -37.58
CA ARG A 70 31.89 -3.51 -37.02
C ARG A 70 31.07 -2.21 -37.09
N ARG A 71 30.90 -1.53 -35.95
CA ARG A 71 30.54 -0.11 -35.95
C ARG A 71 31.83 0.70 -36.12
N GLY A 72 31.93 1.39 -37.26
CA GLY A 72 33.00 2.33 -37.55
C GLY A 72 32.81 3.64 -36.79
N SER A 73 33.91 4.15 -36.25
CA SER A 73 34.04 5.54 -35.79
C SER A 73 34.35 6.46 -36.97
N PRO A 74 33.76 7.65 -37.09
CA PRO A 74 34.32 8.73 -37.89
C PRO A 74 35.15 9.68 -37.01
N LYS A 75 36.39 9.95 -37.41
CA LYS A 75 37.22 11.04 -36.90
C LYS A 75 36.96 12.33 -37.71
N SER A 76 36.52 13.36 -36.99
CA SER A 76 36.95 14.78 -37.00
C SER A 76 37.15 15.59 -38.30
N ALA A 77 36.36 16.67 -38.42
CA ALA A 77 36.76 18.05 -38.72
C ALA A 77 35.63 18.98 -38.20
N GLY A 78 35.76 20.18 -37.63
CA GLY A 78 36.86 21.00 -37.17
C GLY A 78 36.27 22.11 -36.27
N ARG A 79 37.06 22.49 -35.26
CA ARG A 79 37.05 23.66 -34.34
C ARG A 79 35.91 24.70 -34.41
N ARG A 80 35.39 25.07 -33.22
CA ARG A 80 35.50 26.40 -32.59
C ARG A 80 35.17 26.30 -31.08
N ARG A 81 36.11 26.73 -30.22
CA ARG A 81 35.95 26.86 -28.75
C ARG A 81 35.30 28.22 -28.42
N PRO A 82 34.42 28.32 -27.42
CA PRO A 82 34.16 29.59 -26.74
C PRO A 82 35.13 29.78 -25.56
N GLU A 83 35.60 31.02 -25.40
CA GLU A 83 36.52 31.49 -24.37
C GLU A 83 35.91 31.52 -22.96
N PRO A 84 36.72 31.39 -21.90
CA PRO A 84 36.28 31.51 -20.51
C PRO A 84 36.11 32.98 -20.08
N ARG A 85 34.99 33.29 -19.41
CA ARG A 85 34.77 34.59 -18.74
C ARG A 85 35.61 34.69 -17.45
N PRO A 86 36.12 35.89 -17.11
CA PRO A 86 37.11 36.04 -16.04
C PRO A 86 36.49 36.09 -14.63
N GLU A 87 37.23 35.49 -13.70
CA GLU A 87 37.07 35.58 -12.25
C GLU A 87 37.22 37.03 -11.77
N ARG A 88 36.33 37.45 -10.87
CA ARG A 88 36.47 38.70 -10.13
C ARG A 88 37.16 38.44 -8.79
N THR A 89 38.22 39.18 -8.56
CA THR A 89 39.05 39.25 -7.35
C THR A 89 38.28 39.77 -6.13
N PRO A 90 38.72 39.41 -4.91
CA PRO A 90 38.05 39.80 -3.67
C PRO A 90 38.45 41.21 -3.22
N ARG A 91 37.48 42.03 -2.83
CA ARG A 91 37.73 43.27 -2.08
C ARG A 91 37.67 43.00 -0.58
N GLN A 92 38.77 43.29 0.10
CA GLN A 92 38.82 43.56 1.53
C GLN A 92 38.05 44.85 1.84
N ASN A 93 37.28 44.88 2.93
CA ASN A 93 37.32 46.03 3.82
C ASN A 93 37.01 45.64 5.27
N LYS A 94 37.66 46.36 6.17
CA LYS A 94 37.81 46.14 7.60
C LYS A 94 36.56 46.52 8.42
N GLN A 95 36.45 45.83 9.56
CA GLN A 95 36.09 46.30 10.91
C GLN A 95 34.93 47.30 11.08
N ASP A 96 33.93 46.89 11.84
CA ASP A 96 33.54 47.65 13.05
C ASP A 96 32.92 46.72 14.11
N ALA A 97 33.08 47.14 15.36
CA ALA A 97 33.04 46.35 16.58
C ALA A 97 31.69 46.39 17.32
N GLY A 98 31.44 45.37 18.16
CA GLY A 98 30.98 45.59 19.54
C GLY A 98 29.48 45.43 19.89
N ALA A 99 29.22 44.41 20.72
CA ALA A 99 28.21 44.29 21.80
C ALA A 99 26.79 43.77 21.47
N PRO A 100 26.07 43.19 22.45
CA PRO A 100 26.32 41.90 23.15
C PRO A 100 25.10 40.93 23.01
N PRO A 101 25.18 39.65 23.45
CA PRO A 101 24.05 38.73 23.34
C PRO A 101 23.01 38.96 24.44
N ALA A 102 21.73 39.11 24.05
CA ALA A 102 20.59 39.14 24.96
C ALA A 102 20.12 37.71 25.31
N PRO A 103 19.54 37.50 26.51
CA PRO A 103 19.65 36.25 27.25
C PRO A 103 18.62 35.19 26.87
N ALA A 104 18.97 33.94 27.18
CA ALA A 104 18.08 32.80 27.19
C ALA A 104 16.88 33.07 28.12
N MET A 105 15.70 33.32 27.53
CA MET A 105 14.44 33.27 28.26
C MET A 105 13.97 31.82 28.34
N THR A 106 13.99 31.31 29.56
CA THR A 106 13.17 30.21 30.05
C THR A 106 11.73 30.36 29.55
N ARG A 107 11.28 29.45 28.66
CA ARG A 107 9.85 29.29 28.42
C ARG A 107 9.24 28.69 29.69
N GLY A 108 8.59 29.55 30.46
CA GLY A 108 7.62 29.13 31.46
C GLY A 108 6.58 28.22 30.81
N ALA A 109 6.15 27.22 31.56
CA ALA A 109 5.03 26.37 31.19
C ALA A 109 3.79 27.26 30.95
N ASP A 110 3.33 27.28 29.70
CA ASP A 110 2.07 27.91 29.31
C ASP A 110 0.93 27.05 29.89
N PRO A 111 -0.04 27.61 30.65
CA PRO A 111 -1.13 26.84 31.21
C PRO A 111 -2.04 26.39 30.08
N ARG A 112 -2.14 25.06 29.90
CA ARG A 112 -3.23 24.34 29.22
C ARG A 112 -4.33 25.26 28.67
N THR A 113 -4.17 25.71 27.43
CA THR A 113 -5.25 26.27 26.64
C THR A 113 -6.22 25.14 26.32
N THR A 114 -7.24 25.03 27.16
CA THR A 114 -8.49 24.32 26.88
C THR A 114 -9.32 25.18 25.93
N GLY A 115 -8.81 25.38 24.71
CA GLY A 115 -9.57 25.88 23.58
C GLY A 115 -9.43 24.84 22.49
N GLY A 116 -10.40 23.93 22.37
CA GLY A 116 -10.42 22.97 21.28
C GLY A 116 -10.46 23.73 19.97
N ASP A 117 -9.38 23.68 19.21
CA ASP A 117 -9.32 24.29 17.89
C ASP A 117 -10.36 23.54 17.04
N ALA A 118 -11.46 24.19 16.68
CA ALA A 118 -12.58 23.52 16.03
C ALA A 118 -12.11 22.77 14.77
N MET A 119 -12.66 21.59 14.50
CA MET A 119 -12.35 20.82 13.30
C MET A 119 -12.53 21.69 12.05
N ARG A 120 -11.45 21.90 11.30
CA ARG A 120 -11.45 22.69 10.06
C ARG A 120 -11.15 21.78 8.87
N THR A 121 -12.03 21.81 7.88
CA THR A 121 -11.88 21.06 6.63
C THR A 121 -11.61 22.02 5.47
N GLU A 122 -10.56 21.76 4.70
CA GLU A 122 -10.18 22.53 3.51
C GLU A 122 -10.09 21.62 2.29
N ARG A 123 -10.75 21.99 1.19
CA ARG A 123 -10.66 21.24 -0.08
C ARG A 123 -9.24 21.34 -0.65
N ILE A 124 -8.74 20.23 -1.15
CA ILE A 124 -7.48 20.17 -1.90
C ILE A 124 -7.75 19.59 -3.29
N ASP A 125 -6.71 19.58 -4.14
CA ASP A 125 -6.79 19.15 -5.55
C ASP A 125 -7.43 17.76 -5.73
N ILE A 126 -7.18 16.85 -4.77
CA ILE A 126 -7.95 15.61 -4.60
C ILE A 126 -8.27 15.37 -3.13
N GLY A 127 -9.54 15.50 -2.79
CA GLY A 127 -10.06 15.29 -1.44
C GLY A 127 -10.04 16.53 -0.54
N CYS A 128 -9.78 16.34 0.76
CA CYS A 128 -9.70 17.45 1.71
C CYS A 128 -8.62 17.25 2.78
N SER A 129 -8.11 18.35 3.33
CA SER A 129 -7.28 18.35 4.53
C SER A 129 -8.12 18.72 5.76
N ILE A 130 -7.78 18.15 6.91
CA ILE A 130 -8.49 18.33 8.17
C ILE A 130 -7.48 18.70 9.26
N ARG A 131 -7.76 19.80 9.97
CA ARG A 131 -6.99 20.34 11.11
C ARG A 131 -7.89 20.47 12.34
N GLY A 132 -7.28 20.65 13.51
CA GLY A 132 -8.01 20.82 14.77
C GLY A 132 -8.51 19.51 15.39
N VAL A 133 -8.01 18.36 14.91
CA VAL A 133 -8.39 17.03 15.42
C VAL A 133 -7.17 16.27 15.92
N ASP A 134 -7.37 15.48 16.97
CA ASP A 134 -6.37 14.54 17.48
C ASP A 134 -6.85 13.11 17.21
N ALA A 135 -6.14 12.39 16.33
CA ALA A 135 -6.48 11.02 15.97
C ALA A 135 -6.57 10.07 17.17
N ARG A 136 -5.90 10.37 18.29
CA ARG A 136 -6.00 9.56 19.53
C ARG A 136 -7.36 9.68 20.18
N MET A 137 -8.01 10.85 20.04
CA MET A 137 -9.25 11.22 20.74
C MET A 137 -10.52 11.08 19.88
N LEU A 138 -10.39 11.00 18.55
CA LEU A 138 -11.51 10.85 17.62
C LEU A 138 -12.40 9.65 17.95
N ALA A 139 -13.66 9.91 18.32
CA ALA A 139 -14.65 8.90 18.66
C ALA A 139 -16.08 9.40 18.36
N GLY A 140 -17.04 8.47 18.35
CA GLY A 140 -18.47 8.79 18.19
C GLY A 140 -18.77 9.65 16.96
N PRO A 141 -19.60 10.69 17.08
CA PRO A 141 -20.02 11.53 15.95
C PRO A 141 -18.87 12.18 15.18
N GLU A 142 -17.78 12.54 15.85
CA GLU A 142 -16.62 13.16 15.19
C GLU A 142 -15.90 12.15 14.30
N MET A 143 -15.72 10.91 14.78
CA MET A 143 -15.15 9.83 13.97
C MET A 143 -16.05 9.49 12.77
N ASP A 144 -17.37 9.53 12.95
CA ASP A 144 -18.32 9.30 11.86
C ASP A 144 -18.25 10.41 10.80
N ALA A 145 -18.08 11.67 11.21
CA ALA A 145 -17.84 12.78 10.29
C ALA A 145 -16.52 12.61 9.51
N ILE A 146 -15.46 12.11 10.14
CA ILE A 146 -14.19 11.80 9.47
C ILE A 146 -14.35 10.69 8.42
N LYS A 147 -15.14 9.65 8.71
CA LYS A 147 -15.44 8.57 7.74
C LYS A 147 -16.30 9.07 6.57
N ASP A 148 -17.33 9.86 6.85
CA ASP A 148 -18.16 10.47 5.81
C ASP A 148 -17.32 11.38 4.90
N ALA A 149 -16.44 12.19 5.50
CA ALA A 149 -15.48 13.01 4.76
C ALA A 149 -14.59 12.15 3.85
N LEU A 150 -14.06 11.02 4.34
CA LEU A 150 -13.30 10.08 3.51
C LEU A 150 -14.08 9.59 2.29
N TYR A 151 -15.28 9.05 2.49
CA TYR A 151 -16.04 8.46 1.37
C TYR A 151 -16.48 9.51 0.34
N ARG A 152 -16.94 10.68 0.79
CA ARG A 152 -17.39 11.76 -0.10
C ARG A 152 -16.26 12.49 -0.82
N ASN A 153 -15.08 12.55 -0.21
CA ASN A 153 -13.93 13.28 -0.76
C ASN A 153 -12.86 12.35 -1.36
N ARG A 154 -13.05 11.02 -1.32
CA ARG A 154 -12.09 9.97 -1.75
C ARG A 154 -10.86 9.83 -0.86
N LEU A 155 -10.34 10.97 -0.40
CA LEU A 155 -9.10 11.10 0.33
C LEU A 155 -9.25 12.19 1.39
N ILE A 156 -8.71 11.92 2.57
CA ILE A 156 -8.52 12.91 3.63
C ILE A 156 -7.05 12.97 4.06
N VAL A 157 -6.62 14.16 4.43
CA VAL A 157 -5.31 14.40 5.05
C VAL A 157 -5.54 14.94 6.44
N LEU A 158 -5.29 14.14 7.48
CA LEU A 158 -5.23 14.65 8.85
C LEU A 158 -3.86 15.28 9.07
N LYS A 159 -3.82 16.56 9.40
CA LYS A 159 -2.58 17.32 9.59
C LYS A 159 -2.14 17.28 11.05
N ASP A 160 -0.86 17.56 11.29
CA ASP A 160 -0.28 17.82 12.62
C ASP A 160 -0.45 16.65 13.62
N GLN A 161 -0.47 15.42 13.13
CA GLN A 161 -0.58 14.21 13.95
C GLN A 161 0.80 13.76 14.46
N SER A 162 0.84 13.22 15.67
CA SER A 162 2.04 12.63 16.27
C SER A 162 1.67 11.32 16.95
N LEU A 163 1.64 10.24 16.18
CA LEU A 163 1.25 8.90 16.64
C LEU A 163 2.45 7.97 16.78
N THR A 164 2.47 7.23 17.89
CA THR A 164 3.27 6.00 18.03
C THR A 164 2.73 4.91 17.09
N GLU A 165 3.49 3.83 16.92
CA GLU A 165 3.09 2.69 16.10
C GLU A 165 1.80 2.03 16.61
N GLN A 166 1.65 1.91 17.94
CA GLN A 166 0.45 1.38 18.56
C GLN A 166 -0.74 2.32 18.35
N GLU A 167 -0.59 3.63 18.62
CA GLU A 167 -1.66 4.61 18.41
C GLU A 167 -2.09 4.69 16.94
N TYR A 168 -1.14 4.53 16.00
CA TYR A 168 -1.45 4.45 14.57
C TYR A 168 -2.28 3.21 14.22
N CYS A 169 -1.97 2.05 14.81
CA CYS A 169 -2.78 0.84 14.65
C CYS A 169 -4.17 1.00 15.28
N ASP A 170 -4.25 1.57 16.48
CA ASP A 170 -5.51 1.80 17.20
C ASP A 170 -6.40 2.78 16.45
N PHE A 171 -5.82 3.83 15.88
CA PHE A 171 -6.53 4.78 15.04
C PHE A 171 -7.03 4.14 13.74
N ALA A 172 -6.20 3.36 13.06
CA ALA A 172 -6.59 2.64 11.85
C ALA A 172 -7.75 1.67 12.10
N ALA A 173 -7.77 0.99 13.25
CA ALA A 173 -8.83 0.09 13.65
C ALA A 173 -10.22 0.76 13.78
N ARG A 174 -10.28 2.10 13.90
CA ARG A 174 -11.56 2.84 13.96
C ARG A 174 -12.22 2.99 12.59
N PHE A 175 -11.45 2.89 11.50
CA PHE A 175 -11.98 2.90 10.13
C PHE A 175 -12.47 1.52 9.68
N GLY A 176 -11.93 0.45 10.25
CA GLY A 176 -12.23 -0.92 9.85
C GLY A 176 -11.23 -1.91 10.44
N ARG A 177 -11.29 -3.16 9.99
CA ARG A 177 -10.36 -4.22 10.40
C ARG A 177 -9.03 -4.08 9.64
N PRO A 178 -7.90 -3.81 10.32
CA PRO A 178 -6.60 -3.85 9.68
C PRO A 178 -6.23 -5.27 9.26
N VAL A 179 -5.63 -5.39 8.07
CA VAL A 179 -5.19 -6.68 7.53
C VAL A 179 -3.70 -6.59 7.22
N PRO A 180 -2.86 -7.49 7.78
CA PRO A 180 -1.44 -7.49 7.50
C PRO A 180 -1.17 -7.79 6.03
N TYR A 181 -0.10 -7.20 5.49
CA TYR A 181 0.29 -7.47 4.11
C TYR A 181 0.75 -8.92 3.95
N LEU A 182 0.43 -9.53 2.81
CA LEU A 182 0.70 -10.95 2.54
C LEU A 182 2.17 -11.35 2.79
N GLN A 183 3.11 -10.52 2.34
CA GLN A 183 4.54 -10.80 2.46
C GLN A 183 5.15 -10.21 3.74
N GLU A 184 5.73 -11.08 4.57
CA GLU A 184 6.25 -10.75 5.90
C GLU A 184 7.41 -9.74 5.88
N ASN A 185 8.26 -9.76 4.85
CA ASN A 185 9.40 -8.84 4.75
C ASN A 185 9.00 -7.36 4.60
N TYR A 186 7.72 -7.08 4.33
CA TYR A 186 7.19 -5.72 4.33
C TYR A 186 6.64 -5.30 5.70
N ARG A 187 6.42 -6.23 6.62
CA ARG A 187 5.77 -5.93 7.91
C ARG A 187 6.78 -5.29 8.86
N HIS A 188 6.30 -4.36 9.68
CA HIS A 188 7.06 -3.86 10.80
C HIS A 188 7.32 -5.02 11.78
N PRO A 189 8.55 -5.14 12.34
CA PRO A 189 8.93 -6.28 13.18
C PRO A 189 8.03 -6.45 14.41
N ASP A 190 7.69 -5.34 15.08
CA ASP A 190 6.92 -5.37 16.33
C ASP A 190 5.42 -5.12 16.13
N PHE A 191 5.02 -4.62 14.95
CA PHE A 191 3.65 -4.17 14.65
C PHE A 191 3.23 -4.70 13.28
N PRO A 192 2.92 -6.01 13.14
CA PRO A 192 2.81 -6.67 11.84
C PRO A 192 1.67 -6.16 10.94
N LEU A 193 0.75 -5.36 11.48
CA LEU A 193 -0.28 -4.64 10.72
C LEU A 193 0.30 -3.47 9.89
N ILE A 194 1.47 -2.95 10.28
CA ILE A 194 2.16 -1.86 9.59
C ILE A 194 3.03 -2.45 8.48
N PHE A 195 2.71 -2.08 7.25
CA PHE A 195 3.61 -2.22 6.11
C PHE A 195 4.64 -1.09 6.11
N VAL A 196 5.91 -1.40 5.87
CA VAL A 196 7.02 -0.46 5.89
C VAL A 196 7.64 -0.35 4.50
N SER A 197 7.46 0.82 3.86
CA SER A 197 8.21 1.22 2.67
C SER A 197 9.42 2.03 3.13
N SER A 198 10.63 1.47 3.05
CA SER A 198 11.83 2.12 3.59
C SER A 198 13.10 1.72 2.86
N ASN A 199 14.03 2.67 2.71
CA ASN A 199 15.44 2.42 2.39
C ASN A 199 16.37 2.67 3.61
N VAL A 200 15.80 3.02 4.75
CA VAL A 200 16.54 3.20 6.02
C VAL A 200 16.96 1.84 6.56
N LYS A 201 18.20 1.76 7.04
CA LYS A 201 18.74 0.60 7.76
C LYS A 201 18.83 0.91 9.26
N LYS A 202 18.43 -0.04 10.10
CA LYS A 202 18.60 0.02 11.56
C LYS A 202 19.54 -1.10 11.97
N ASP A 203 20.61 -0.75 12.68
CA ASP A 203 21.64 -1.72 13.13
C ASP A 203 22.18 -2.59 11.98
N GLY A 204 22.39 -1.96 10.80
CA GLY A 204 22.85 -2.63 9.59
C GLY A 204 21.81 -3.49 8.85
N ARG A 205 20.61 -3.66 9.42
CA ARG A 205 19.52 -4.46 8.84
C ARG A 205 18.50 -3.58 8.12
N GLN A 206 18.03 -4.06 6.98
CA GLN A 206 16.93 -3.43 6.24
C GLN A 206 15.63 -3.61 7.01
N ILE A 207 14.91 -2.52 7.28
CA ILE A 207 13.53 -2.57 7.77
C ILE A 207 12.61 -2.32 6.58
N GLY A 208 11.62 -3.20 6.37
CA GLY A 208 10.69 -3.08 5.26
C GLY A 208 11.35 -3.23 3.90
N VAL A 209 10.73 -2.65 2.88
CA VAL A 209 11.18 -2.80 1.48
C VAL A 209 11.31 -1.44 0.80
N PRO A 210 12.41 -1.16 0.08
CA PRO A 210 12.60 0.13 -0.58
C PRO A 210 11.79 0.24 -1.87
N ARG A 211 11.50 1.49 -2.28
CA ARG A 211 10.94 1.85 -3.60
C ARG A 211 9.64 1.12 -3.93
N THR A 212 8.67 1.11 -3.03
CA THR A 212 7.37 0.47 -3.27
C THR A 212 6.43 1.40 -4.05
N GLY A 213 5.45 0.83 -4.76
CA GLY A 213 4.34 1.57 -5.37
C GLY A 213 4.71 2.56 -6.49
N GLY A 214 5.87 2.42 -7.13
CA GLY A 214 6.33 3.30 -8.24
C GLY A 214 5.61 3.08 -9.58
N TYR A 215 4.35 2.64 -9.54
CA TYR A 215 3.48 2.34 -10.67
C TYR A 215 2.02 2.61 -10.28
N TRP A 216 1.12 2.77 -11.23
CA TRP A 216 -0.30 3.02 -10.96
C TRP A 216 -1.02 1.77 -10.48
N HIS A 217 -1.62 1.83 -9.29
CA HIS A 217 -2.33 0.71 -8.70
C HIS A 217 -3.40 1.13 -7.69
N SER A 218 -4.41 0.28 -7.51
CA SER A 218 -5.18 0.23 -6.28
C SER A 218 -4.63 -0.91 -5.42
N ASP A 219 -4.43 -0.63 -4.13
CA ASP A 219 -3.75 -1.55 -3.21
C ASP A 219 -4.48 -2.89 -3.14
N THR A 220 -3.73 -3.98 -3.33
CA THR A 220 -4.25 -5.35 -3.24
C THR A 220 -5.43 -5.68 -4.15
N SER A 221 -5.64 -4.92 -5.24
CA SER A 221 -6.65 -5.25 -6.25
C SER A 221 -6.43 -6.62 -6.93
N PHE A 222 -5.25 -7.22 -6.75
CA PHE A 222 -4.93 -8.59 -7.16
C PHE A 222 -5.38 -9.68 -6.17
N GLU A 223 -6.00 -9.32 -5.05
CA GLU A 223 -6.55 -10.27 -4.08
C GLU A 223 -8.05 -10.45 -4.27
N ALA A 224 -8.59 -11.59 -3.83
CA ALA A 224 -10.02 -11.89 -3.92
C ALA A 224 -10.88 -10.96 -3.06
N GLU A 225 -10.34 -10.54 -1.90
CA GLU A 225 -10.90 -9.52 -1.03
C GLU A 225 -9.91 -8.34 -0.94
N PRO A 226 -9.93 -7.39 -1.89
CA PRO A 226 -9.05 -6.22 -1.86
C PRO A 226 -9.27 -5.40 -0.59
N LYS A 227 -8.20 -4.84 -0.03
CA LYS A 227 -8.30 -3.90 1.09
C LYS A 227 -8.76 -2.56 0.56
N VAL A 228 -9.86 -2.07 1.11
CA VAL A 228 -10.65 -0.97 0.53
C VAL A 228 -10.26 0.41 1.05
N ILE A 229 -9.55 0.50 2.18
CA ILE A 229 -8.96 1.75 2.66
C ILE A 229 -7.46 1.56 2.83
N THR A 230 -6.70 2.55 2.38
CA THR A 230 -5.27 2.68 2.68
C THR A 230 -5.05 3.90 3.54
N MET A 231 -4.26 3.73 4.61
CA MET A 231 -3.76 4.79 5.48
C MET A 231 -2.24 4.82 5.43
N LEU A 232 -1.65 6.00 5.32
CA LEU A 232 -0.20 6.21 5.30
C LEU A 232 0.24 7.36 6.21
N MET A 233 1.37 7.14 6.88
CA MET A 233 2.03 8.11 7.75
C MET A 233 3.53 8.16 7.43
N PRO A 234 4.12 9.33 7.14
CA PRO A 234 5.55 9.47 6.94
C PRO A 234 6.29 9.38 8.27
N LYS A 235 7.41 8.65 8.28
CA LYS A 235 8.35 8.60 9.40
C LYS A 235 9.66 9.31 9.07
N VAL A 236 10.09 9.20 7.81
CA VAL A 236 11.24 9.91 7.27
C VAL A 236 10.89 10.42 5.88
N LEU A 237 11.05 11.72 5.65
CA LEU A 237 10.87 12.36 4.36
C LEU A 237 12.23 12.76 3.75
N PRO A 238 12.36 12.72 2.42
CA PRO A 238 13.57 13.17 1.74
C PRO A 238 13.77 14.69 1.93
N GLN A 239 15.02 15.13 1.98
CA GLN A 239 15.36 16.53 2.24
C GLN A 239 15.51 17.36 0.96
N ARG A 240 15.88 16.76 -0.18
CA ARG A 240 16.26 17.53 -1.37
C ARG A 240 15.07 17.93 -2.23
N PHE A 241 13.93 17.23 -2.09
CA PHE A 241 12.73 17.48 -2.86
C PHE A 241 11.49 17.02 -2.07
N PRO A 242 10.31 17.61 -2.31
CA PRO A 242 9.10 17.19 -1.64
C PRO A 242 8.72 15.77 -2.06
N ARG A 243 8.48 14.89 -1.08
CA ARG A 243 7.89 13.58 -1.36
C ARG A 243 6.42 13.76 -1.72
N THR A 244 5.97 13.04 -2.73
CA THR A 244 4.58 13.09 -3.18
C THR A 244 4.01 11.70 -3.42
N THR A 245 2.68 11.61 -3.36
CA THR A 245 1.90 10.50 -3.92
C THR A 245 0.95 11.09 -4.95
N ARG A 246 0.86 10.45 -6.10
CA ARG A 246 -0.03 10.83 -7.20
C ARG A 246 -1.25 9.93 -7.19
N PHE A 247 -2.40 10.49 -7.55
CA PHE A 247 -3.70 9.84 -7.53
C PHE A 247 -4.47 10.11 -8.82
N ILE A 248 -5.35 9.18 -9.16
CA ILE A 248 -6.34 9.27 -10.25
C ILE A 248 -7.67 8.82 -9.66
N ASP A 249 -8.71 9.64 -9.78
CA ASP A 249 -10.08 9.22 -9.49
C ASP A 249 -10.64 8.45 -10.69
N MET A 250 -10.82 7.14 -10.52
CA MET A 250 -11.27 6.25 -11.58
C MET A 250 -12.76 6.41 -11.91
N ALA A 251 -13.55 7.12 -11.09
CA ALA A 251 -14.91 7.52 -11.44
C ALA A 251 -14.90 8.64 -12.48
N GLU A 252 -13.99 9.62 -12.35
CA GLU A 252 -13.80 10.67 -13.35
C GLU A 252 -13.31 10.10 -14.68
N VAL A 253 -12.39 9.13 -14.63
CA VAL A 253 -11.92 8.40 -15.82
C VAL A 253 -13.09 7.68 -16.50
N LEU A 254 -13.91 6.94 -15.73
CA LEU A 254 -15.08 6.24 -16.26
C LEU A 254 -16.04 7.19 -16.97
N ALA A 255 -16.36 8.33 -16.36
CA ALA A 255 -17.24 9.34 -16.93
C ALA A 255 -16.72 9.90 -18.26
N ALA A 256 -15.39 10.02 -18.40
CA ALA A 256 -14.75 10.56 -19.58
C ALA A 256 -14.50 9.55 -20.72
N LEU A 257 -14.72 8.25 -20.48
CA LEU A 257 -14.57 7.23 -21.52
C LEU A 257 -15.62 7.41 -22.63
N PRO A 258 -15.32 7.08 -23.90
CA PRO A 258 -16.34 7.02 -24.96
C PRO A 258 -17.50 6.12 -24.56
N GLN A 259 -18.73 6.47 -24.97
CA GLN A 259 -19.93 5.69 -24.64
C GLN A 259 -19.80 4.22 -25.04
N ALA A 260 -19.34 3.94 -26.27
CA ALA A 260 -19.11 2.57 -26.74
C ALA A 260 -18.11 1.79 -25.86
N THR A 261 -17.09 2.47 -25.31
CA THR A 261 -16.16 1.84 -24.37
C THR A 261 -16.84 1.52 -23.04
N ARG A 262 -17.65 2.43 -22.51
CA ARG A 262 -18.41 2.18 -21.27
C ARG A 262 -19.40 1.03 -21.41
N GLU A 263 -20.08 0.94 -22.55
CA GLU A 263 -21.01 -0.16 -22.87
C GLU A 263 -20.28 -1.51 -22.95
N ARG A 264 -19.11 -1.54 -23.57
CA ARG A 264 -18.26 -2.74 -23.62
C ARG A 264 -17.76 -3.20 -22.24
N LEU A 265 -17.57 -2.26 -21.31
CA LEU A 265 -17.17 -2.56 -19.93
C LEU A 265 -18.35 -2.92 -19.03
N ALA A 266 -19.60 -2.66 -19.46
CA ALA A 266 -20.78 -2.98 -18.69
C ALA A 266 -20.93 -4.50 -18.56
N GLY A 267 -20.83 -5.01 -17.32
CA GLY A 267 -20.89 -6.45 -17.04
C GLY A 267 -19.60 -7.21 -17.36
N ALA A 268 -18.54 -6.56 -17.84
CA ALA A 268 -17.25 -7.19 -18.02
C ALA A 268 -16.55 -7.42 -16.67
N GLU A 269 -15.73 -8.46 -16.59
CA GLU A 269 -14.81 -8.68 -15.47
C GLU A 269 -13.38 -8.45 -15.92
N LEU A 270 -12.59 -7.77 -15.09
CA LEU A 270 -11.17 -7.55 -15.31
C LEU A 270 -10.38 -8.59 -14.51
N VAL A 271 -9.31 -9.09 -15.12
CA VAL A 271 -8.38 -10.01 -14.48
C VAL A 271 -7.27 -9.21 -13.81
N HIS A 272 -7.08 -9.38 -12.50
CA HIS A 272 -6.04 -8.73 -11.71
C HIS A 272 -5.00 -9.76 -11.26
N SER A 273 -3.72 -9.43 -11.37
CA SER A 273 -2.61 -10.27 -10.94
C SER A 273 -1.47 -9.45 -10.35
N GLY A 274 -1.00 -9.85 -9.16
CA GLY A 274 0.15 -9.26 -8.47
C GLY A 274 1.50 -9.74 -9.02
N ARG A 275 1.48 -10.75 -9.89
CA ARG A 275 2.65 -11.51 -10.36
C ARG A 275 3.75 -10.62 -10.94
N TRP A 276 3.39 -9.63 -11.75
CA TRP A 276 4.35 -8.74 -12.43
C TRP A 276 4.93 -7.64 -11.54
N ARG A 277 4.46 -7.51 -10.29
CA ARG A 277 4.92 -6.52 -9.32
C ARG A 277 5.55 -7.15 -8.08
N TYR A 278 5.73 -8.47 -8.10
CA TYR A 278 6.49 -9.18 -7.10
C TYR A 278 7.93 -8.66 -7.01
N LYS A 279 8.44 -8.51 -5.78
CA LYS A 279 9.83 -8.14 -5.55
C LYS A 279 10.60 -9.36 -5.08
N VAL A 280 11.65 -9.70 -5.83
CA VAL A 280 12.58 -10.77 -5.51
C VAL A 280 13.11 -10.59 -4.08
N ARG A 281 13.02 -11.67 -3.31
CA ARG A 281 13.45 -11.75 -1.91
C ARG A 281 14.77 -12.51 -1.82
N PRO A 282 15.51 -12.37 -0.70
CA PRO A 282 16.73 -13.14 -0.48
C PRO A 282 16.55 -14.66 -0.61
N GLN A 283 15.38 -15.18 -0.23
CA GLN A 283 15.07 -16.62 -0.30
C GLN A 283 14.83 -17.12 -1.73
N ASP A 284 14.58 -16.22 -2.68
CA ASP A 284 14.35 -16.58 -4.08
C ASP A 284 15.68 -16.73 -4.85
N VAL A 285 16.81 -16.39 -4.23
CA VAL A 285 18.14 -16.52 -4.85
C VAL A 285 18.44 -18.00 -5.11
N GLY A 286 18.63 -18.32 -6.39
CA GLY A 286 18.89 -19.70 -6.85
C GLY A 286 17.67 -20.43 -7.38
N ALA A 287 16.46 -19.86 -7.24
CA ALA A 287 15.27 -20.36 -7.92
C ALA A 287 15.24 -19.91 -9.39
N ASP A 288 14.71 -20.75 -10.28
CA ASP A 288 14.38 -20.35 -11.63
C ASP A 288 13.19 -19.38 -11.63
N ILE A 289 13.13 -18.52 -12.64
CA ILE A 289 12.04 -17.56 -12.78
C ILE A 289 10.67 -18.26 -12.83
N HIS A 290 10.57 -19.44 -13.46
CA HIS A 290 9.34 -20.21 -13.50
C HIS A 290 8.89 -20.68 -12.11
N GLU A 291 9.82 -21.09 -11.26
CA GLU A 291 9.53 -21.53 -9.89
C GLU A 291 8.99 -20.37 -9.04
N ILE A 292 9.61 -19.18 -9.16
CA ILE A 292 9.13 -17.96 -8.48
C ILE A 292 7.71 -17.63 -8.93
N LEU A 293 7.45 -17.70 -10.23
CA LEU A 293 6.17 -17.37 -10.83
C LEU A 293 5.06 -18.35 -10.43
N GLN A 294 5.35 -19.65 -10.39
CA GLN A 294 4.43 -20.67 -9.86
C GLN A 294 4.15 -20.47 -8.38
N MET A 295 5.18 -20.15 -7.59
CA MET A 295 5.00 -19.85 -6.17
C MET A 295 4.07 -18.65 -5.97
N ILE A 296 4.24 -17.57 -6.74
CA ILE A 296 3.35 -16.41 -6.66
C ILE A 296 1.91 -16.79 -7.00
N ASP A 297 1.68 -17.52 -8.09
CA ASP A 297 0.33 -17.90 -8.51
C ASP A 297 -0.34 -18.88 -7.52
N SER A 298 0.43 -19.66 -6.77
CA SER A 298 -0.13 -20.54 -5.73
C SER A 298 -0.55 -19.80 -4.46
N VAL A 299 0.08 -18.65 -4.16
CA VAL A 299 -0.25 -17.83 -2.97
C VAL A 299 -1.28 -16.75 -3.31
N ALA A 300 -1.16 -16.12 -4.48
CA ALA A 300 -2.01 -15.04 -4.95
C ALA A 300 -2.36 -15.26 -6.43
N PRO A 301 -3.25 -16.23 -6.72
CA PRO A 301 -3.68 -16.51 -8.09
C PRO A 301 -4.37 -15.27 -8.70
N PRO A 302 -4.37 -15.13 -10.04
CA PRO A 302 -5.14 -14.08 -10.70
C PRO A 302 -6.62 -14.14 -10.29
N VAL A 303 -7.18 -12.98 -9.99
CA VAL A 303 -8.57 -12.83 -9.55
C VAL A 303 -9.37 -12.03 -10.56
N ARG A 304 -10.69 -12.15 -10.50
CA ARG A 304 -11.61 -11.39 -11.35
C ARG A 304 -12.40 -10.42 -10.49
N HIS A 305 -12.48 -9.19 -10.95
CA HIS A 305 -13.33 -8.14 -10.36
C HIS A 305 -14.19 -7.51 -11.44
N PRO A 306 -15.40 -7.02 -11.14
CA PRO A 306 -16.19 -6.26 -12.10
C PRO A 306 -15.39 -5.06 -12.62
N ALA A 307 -15.43 -4.83 -13.94
CA ALA A 307 -14.76 -3.70 -14.56
C ALA A 307 -15.30 -2.37 -14.03
N VAL A 308 -16.61 -2.31 -13.80
CA VAL A 308 -17.29 -1.18 -13.17
C VAL A 308 -17.90 -1.65 -11.87
N ILE A 309 -17.49 -1.04 -10.76
CA ILE A 309 -18.07 -1.26 -9.45
C ILE A 309 -19.00 -0.10 -9.09
N GLU A 310 -20.06 -0.38 -8.34
CA GLU A 310 -20.85 0.65 -7.67
C GLU A 310 -20.38 0.78 -6.22
N HIS A 311 -19.98 1.98 -5.81
CA HIS A 311 -19.47 2.23 -4.48
C HIS A 311 -20.59 2.04 -3.44
N PRO A 312 -20.41 1.19 -2.42
CA PRO A 312 -21.50 0.80 -1.51
C PRO A 312 -22.06 1.96 -0.67
N TYR A 313 -21.22 2.95 -0.34
CA TYR A 313 -21.61 4.16 0.39
C TYR A 313 -22.19 5.26 -0.51
N THR A 314 -21.38 5.82 -1.43
CA THR A 314 -21.79 6.95 -2.28
C THR A 314 -22.68 6.58 -3.47
N LYS A 315 -22.80 5.29 -3.81
CA LYS A 315 -23.52 4.76 -4.99
C LYS A 315 -22.95 5.19 -6.34
N GLU A 316 -21.76 5.76 -6.36
CA GLU A 316 -21.11 6.19 -7.59
C GLU A 316 -20.51 4.98 -8.33
N LYS A 317 -20.52 5.05 -9.67
CA LYS A 317 -19.88 4.04 -10.51
C LYS A 317 -18.41 4.38 -10.70
N VAL A 318 -17.55 3.38 -10.55
CA VAL A 318 -16.10 3.51 -10.62
C VAL A 318 -15.52 2.45 -11.54
N LEU A 319 -14.59 2.84 -12.42
CA LEU A 319 -13.79 1.89 -13.18
C LEU A 319 -12.75 1.24 -12.24
N TYR A 320 -12.91 -0.04 -11.92
CA TYR A 320 -11.99 -0.74 -11.02
C TYR A 320 -10.82 -1.37 -11.79
N ALA A 321 -9.95 -0.53 -12.35
CA ALA A 321 -8.85 -0.94 -13.20
C ALA A 321 -7.56 -0.17 -12.87
N ASN A 322 -6.40 -0.79 -13.07
CA ASN A 322 -5.12 -0.11 -13.01
C ASN A 322 -4.04 -0.84 -13.81
N ARG A 323 -3.12 -0.11 -14.44
CA ARG A 323 -2.02 -0.70 -15.23
C ARG A 323 -1.07 -1.58 -14.41
N GLY A 324 -1.01 -1.35 -13.10
CA GLY A 324 -0.15 -2.10 -12.19
C GLY A 324 -0.50 -3.58 -12.08
N PHE A 325 -1.80 -3.89 -12.01
CA PHE A 325 -2.32 -5.21 -11.68
C PHE A 325 -3.36 -5.75 -12.66
N THR A 326 -4.07 -4.91 -13.42
CA THR A 326 -5.05 -5.39 -14.40
C THR A 326 -4.35 -5.91 -15.65
N VAL A 327 -4.49 -7.21 -15.92
CA VAL A 327 -3.75 -7.93 -16.98
C VAL A 327 -4.61 -8.35 -18.16
N GLY A 328 -5.94 -8.23 -18.07
CA GLY A 328 -6.84 -8.62 -19.15
C GLY A 328 -8.32 -8.44 -18.81
N ILE A 329 -9.17 -8.79 -19.78
CA ILE A 329 -10.63 -8.80 -19.66
C ILE A 329 -11.07 -10.27 -19.77
N ALA A 330 -11.85 -10.76 -18.82
CA ALA A 330 -12.26 -12.15 -18.77
C ALA A 330 -13.13 -12.52 -19.99
N GLY A 331 -12.81 -13.64 -20.63
CA GLY A 331 -13.55 -14.13 -21.81
C GLY A 331 -13.24 -13.42 -23.13
N TRP A 332 -12.32 -12.45 -23.13
CA TRP A 332 -11.94 -11.71 -24.33
C TRP A 332 -10.63 -12.25 -24.94
N PRO A 333 -10.40 -12.08 -26.26
CA PRO A 333 -9.09 -12.32 -26.85
C PRO A 333 -8.01 -11.44 -26.20
N THR A 334 -6.85 -12.01 -25.90
CA THR A 334 -5.76 -11.34 -25.19
C THR A 334 -5.38 -10.00 -25.83
N ASP A 335 -5.19 -9.97 -27.15
CA ASP A 335 -4.76 -8.77 -27.87
C ASP A 335 -5.83 -7.69 -27.87
N GLU A 336 -7.11 -8.07 -27.97
CA GLU A 336 -8.23 -7.13 -27.93
C GLU A 336 -8.38 -6.50 -26.54
N GLY A 337 -8.33 -7.32 -25.50
CA GLY A 337 -8.38 -6.86 -24.11
C GLY A 337 -7.19 -5.97 -23.76
N ALA A 338 -5.98 -6.36 -24.17
CA ALA A 338 -4.76 -5.59 -23.95
C ALA A 338 -4.82 -4.22 -24.64
N ARG A 339 -5.32 -4.15 -25.89
CA ARG A 339 -5.49 -2.89 -26.60
C ARG A 339 -6.49 -1.96 -25.90
N LEU A 340 -7.67 -2.46 -25.55
CA LEU A 340 -8.69 -1.65 -24.87
C LEU A 340 -8.20 -1.13 -23.52
N LEU A 341 -7.56 -1.99 -22.72
CA LEU A 341 -6.98 -1.60 -21.44
C LEU A 341 -5.84 -0.59 -21.62
N GLY A 342 -5.01 -0.75 -22.66
CA GLY A 342 -3.98 0.22 -23.04
C GLY A 342 -4.57 1.62 -23.26
N ASP A 343 -5.59 1.72 -24.11
CA ASP A 343 -6.26 3.00 -24.40
C ASP A 343 -6.86 3.64 -23.13
N ILE A 344 -7.48 2.82 -22.27
CA ILE A 344 -8.05 3.28 -20.99
C ILE A 344 -6.97 3.80 -20.06
N PHE A 345 -5.84 3.09 -19.93
CA PHE A 345 -4.76 3.49 -19.04
C PHE A 345 -4.00 4.70 -19.57
N ASP A 346 -3.81 4.83 -20.88
CA ASP A 346 -3.19 6.02 -21.49
C ASP A 346 -4.06 7.26 -21.23
N LEU A 347 -5.39 7.11 -21.31
CA LEU A 347 -6.33 8.16 -20.93
C LEU A 347 -6.23 8.49 -19.43
N ALA A 348 -6.34 7.48 -18.56
CA ALA A 348 -6.36 7.64 -17.11
C ALA A 348 -5.07 8.30 -16.58
N GLU A 349 -3.93 7.94 -17.14
CA GLU A 349 -2.60 8.42 -16.71
C GLU A 349 -2.21 9.76 -17.35
N SER A 350 -3.07 10.35 -18.18
CA SER A 350 -2.84 11.67 -18.75
C SER A 350 -2.89 12.77 -17.68
N ALA A 351 -2.14 13.86 -17.92
CA ALA A 351 -1.97 14.95 -16.96
C ALA A 351 -3.28 15.58 -16.46
N ARG A 352 -4.39 15.45 -17.21
CA ARG A 352 -5.68 16.01 -16.81
C ARG A 352 -6.31 15.29 -15.61
N PHE A 353 -6.03 14.00 -15.40
CA PHE A 353 -6.57 13.20 -14.29
C PHE A 353 -5.60 13.00 -13.15
N VAL A 354 -4.29 13.15 -13.41
CA VAL A 354 -3.28 12.98 -12.39
C VAL A 354 -3.31 14.17 -11.44
N ARG A 355 -3.52 13.88 -10.15
CA ARG A 355 -3.48 14.82 -9.03
C ARG A 355 -2.34 14.44 -8.10
N GLU A 356 -1.69 15.40 -7.48
CA GLU A 356 -0.52 15.16 -6.64
C GLU A 356 -0.70 15.70 -5.23
N VAL A 357 -0.49 14.84 -4.22
CA VAL A 357 -0.49 15.23 -2.80
C VAL A 357 0.94 15.21 -2.28
N ARG A 358 1.36 16.35 -1.72
CA ARG A 358 2.68 16.54 -1.10
C ARG A 358 2.62 16.16 0.38
N TRP A 359 3.60 15.39 0.82
CA TRP A 359 3.70 14.96 2.21
C TRP A 359 4.36 16.02 3.08
N SER A 360 3.80 16.24 4.27
CA SER A 360 4.46 16.93 5.38
C SER A 360 4.64 15.95 6.55
N MET A 361 5.65 16.19 7.40
CA MET A 361 5.74 15.45 8.66
C MET A 361 4.51 15.75 9.51
N GLY A 362 3.96 14.70 10.13
CA GLY A 362 2.71 14.76 10.88
C GLY A 362 1.44 14.58 10.03
N ASP A 363 1.54 14.40 8.72
CA ASP A 363 0.38 14.05 7.90
C ASP A 363 0.00 12.58 8.08
N VAL A 364 -1.29 12.29 8.26
CA VAL A 364 -1.86 10.95 8.06
C VAL A 364 -2.83 11.05 6.89
N ILE A 365 -2.46 10.44 5.77
CA ILE A 365 -3.31 10.42 4.57
C ILE A 365 -4.07 9.11 4.53
N ILE A 366 -5.38 9.20 4.33
CA ILE A 366 -6.29 8.08 4.27
C ILE A 366 -7.09 8.22 2.99
N TRP A 367 -7.20 7.15 2.21
CA TRP A 367 -7.98 7.17 0.99
C TRP A 367 -8.72 5.87 0.73
N ASP A 368 -9.76 5.99 -0.09
CA ASP A 368 -10.59 4.88 -0.54
C ASP A 368 -10.01 4.24 -1.82
N ASN A 369 -9.56 2.99 -1.71
CA ASN A 369 -8.97 2.21 -2.79
C ASN A 369 -10.00 1.80 -3.86
N ARG A 370 -11.30 1.89 -3.58
CA ARG A 370 -12.35 1.62 -4.58
C ARG A 370 -12.30 2.69 -5.67
N PHE A 371 -12.11 3.95 -5.28
CA PHE A 371 -12.04 5.10 -6.18
C PHE A 371 -10.66 5.31 -6.79
N LEU A 372 -9.61 5.22 -5.98
CA LEU A 372 -8.32 5.79 -6.35
C LEU A 372 -7.31 4.74 -6.84
N ALA A 373 -6.79 4.97 -8.04
CA ALA A 373 -5.49 4.45 -8.42
C ALA A 373 -4.41 5.44 -8.00
N HIS A 374 -3.28 4.95 -7.47
CA HIS A 374 -2.20 5.79 -6.97
C HIS A 374 -0.82 5.28 -7.39
N SER A 375 0.16 6.18 -7.35
CA SER A 375 1.56 5.90 -7.64
C SER A 375 2.45 6.77 -6.77
N SER A 376 3.56 6.23 -6.26
CA SER A 376 4.56 7.05 -5.62
C SER A 376 5.13 8.07 -6.61
N GLY A 377 5.38 9.28 -6.12
CA GLY A 377 6.00 10.35 -6.89
C GLY A 377 7.48 10.08 -7.16
N ARG A 378 8.28 11.15 -7.24
CA ARG A 378 9.72 11.06 -7.49
C ARG A 378 10.39 10.10 -6.50
N ASN A 379 11.15 9.15 -7.04
CA ASN A 379 11.95 8.23 -6.24
C ASN A 379 13.17 8.98 -5.65
N PRO A 380 13.39 8.93 -4.33
CA PRO A 380 14.53 9.57 -3.65
C PRO A 380 15.90 9.01 -4.03
N GLY A 381 15.97 7.82 -4.62
CA GLY A 381 17.24 7.13 -4.84
C GLY A 381 17.81 6.55 -3.53
N PRO A 382 19.01 5.95 -3.57
CA PRO A 382 19.60 5.30 -2.40
C PRO A 382 20.17 6.27 -1.36
N GLU A 383 20.58 7.48 -1.79
CA GLU A 383 21.27 8.49 -0.97
C GLU A 383 20.33 9.42 -0.18
N GLU A 384 19.02 9.23 -0.29
CA GLU A 384 18.02 10.00 0.46
C GLU A 384 17.11 9.05 1.20
N GLU A 385 17.18 9.12 2.53
CA GLU A 385 16.36 8.28 3.40
C GLU A 385 14.88 8.63 3.29
N THR A 386 14.06 7.60 3.16
CA THR A 386 12.61 7.71 3.25
C THR A 386 12.04 6.49 3.95
N MET A 387 11.03 6.73 4.79
CA MET A 387 10.31 5.69 5.49
C MET A 387 8.84 6.10 5.60
N MET A 388 7.96 5.24 5.09
CA MET A 388 6.51 5.41 5.17
C MET A 388 5.90 4.18 5.83
N TYR A 389 5.01 4.41 6.79
CA TYR A 389 4.17 3.38 7.38
C TYR A 389 2.83 3.35 6.68
N ARG A 390 2.37 2.16 6.32
CA ARG A 390 1.08 1.95 5.68
C ARG A 390 0.27 0.92 6.45
N ILE A 391 -1.02 1.19 6.64
CA ILE A 391 -1.98 0.19 7.09
C ILE A 391 -3.08 0.10 6.03
N THR A 392 -3.46 -1.13 5.67
CA THR A 392 -4.56 -1.41 4.75
C THR A 392 -5.68 -2.10 5.52
N LEU A 393 -6.93 -1.73 5.22
CA LEU A 393 -8.10 -2.07 6.03
C LEU A 393 -9.21 -2.67 5.18
N GLN A 394 -9.98 -3.58 5.79
CA GLN A 394 -11.35 -3.88 5.39
C GLN A 394 -12.29 -2.98 6.19
N ASP A 395 -13.14 -2.19 5.55
CA ASP A 395 -14.11 -1.34 6.25
C ASP A 395 -15.45 -2.05 6.47
N ALA A 396 -16.50 -1.31 6.80
CA ALA A 396 -17.82 -1.87 7.02
C ALA A 396 -18.52 -2.34 5.73
N PHE A 397 -17.97 -2.05 4.55
CA PHE A 397 -18.58 -2.31 3.26
C PHE A 397 -17.69 -3.24 2.39
N PRO A 398 -18.27 -4.05 1.50
CA PRO A 398 -17.50 -4.84 0.55
C PRO A 398 -16.88 -3.94 -0.54
N LEU A 399 -16.19 -4.54 -1.51
CA LEU A 399 -15.64 -3.83 -2.66
C LEU A 399 -16.73 -3.06 -3.43
N CYS A 400 -17.87 -3.70 -3.71
CA CYS A 400 -18.96 -3.12 -4.50
C CYS A 400 -20.34 -3.40 -3.90
N ALA A 401 -21.31 -2.54 -4.20
CA ALA A 401 -22.66 -2.60 -3.65
C ALA A 401 -23.37 -3.94 -3.91
N SER A 402 -23.11 -4.59 -5.05
CA SER A 402 -23.71 -5.89 -5.39
C SER A 402 -23.24 -7.04 -4.49
N LEU A 403 -22.16 -6.85 -3.72
CA LEU A 403 -21.67 -7.81 -2.73
C LEU A 403 -22.21 -7.50 -1.31
N MET A 404 -23.04 -6.48 -1.15
CA MET A 404 -23.65 -6.18 0.15
C MET A 404 -24.58 -7.33 0.57
N PRO A 405 -24.48 -7.82 1.82
CA PRO A 405 -25.45 -8.76 2.35
C PRO A 405 -26.87 -8.17 2.25
N ALA A 406 -27.85 -8.98 1.83
CA ALA A 406 -29.22 -8.55 1.58
C ALA A 406 -29.86 -7.75 2.75
N ALA A 407 -29.45 -8.04 4.00
CA ALA A 407 -29.92 -7.33 5.19
C ALA A 407 -29.46 -5.86 5.31
N ARG A 408 -28.46 -5.42 4.53
CA ARG A 408 -27.93 -4.04 4.53
C ARG A 408 -28.21 -3.27 3.24
N ALA A 409 -28.79 -3.90 2.22
CA ALA A 409 -29.14 -3.22 0.97
C ALA A 409 -30.45 -2.40 1.06
N ALA A 410 -31.23 -2.60 2.14
CA ALA A 410 -32.55 -2.01 2.36
C ALA A 410 -32.59 -0.89 3.41
N ALA A 411 -31.43 -0.44 3.90
CA ALA A 411 -31.26 0.70 4.81
C ALA A 411 -30.36 1.74 4.14
#